data_AF-A0A7S2J9F5-F1
#
_entry.id   AF-A0A7S2J9F5-F1
#
_cell.length_a   1.000
_cell.length_b   1.000
_cell.length_c   1.000
_cell.angle_alpha   90.00
_cell.angle_beta   90.00
_cell.angle_gamma   90.00
#
_symmetry.space_group_name_H-M   'P 1'
#
loop_
_entity.id
_entity.type
_entity.pdbx_description
1 polymer ?
#
loop_
_entity_poly.entity_id
_entity_poly.type
_entity_poly.pdbx_seq_one_letter_code
_entity_poly.pdbx_strand_id
1 'polypeptide(L)'
;RLSTPQLDLGSCTRLALVTCSREVHDRLDWTPDVSFDMRRFRDPAANSKLKEHDGHHATILERMLAHQEFPLWLGEMRSRVQDGLLRVTKAGRTELNVALFCRSGQHRSVAGSVIMRRIARAEGLQFQAKHMTVRRCKLACCQGQGPRVKKVLCGALRMWEQVCD
;
A
#
# COMPACT_ATOMS: atom_id res chain seq x y z
N ARG A 1 -20.43 22.81 -3.39
CA ARG A 1 -19.20 22.07 -3.00
C ARG A 1 -19.25 21.94 -1.49
N LEU A 2 -19.81 20.83 -0.99
CA LEU A 2 -19.76 20.53 0.43
C LEU A 2 -18.36 20.01 0.70
N SER A 3 -17.62 20.71 1.54
CA SER A 3 -16.33 20.28 2.06
C SER A 3 -16.51 18.94 2.76
N THR A 4 -15.90 17.88 2.22
CA THR A 4 -15.72 16.61 2.92
C THR A 4 -15.17 16.93 4.31
N PRO A 5 -15.73 16.37 5.39
CA PRO A 5 -15.12 16.53 6.70
C PRO A 5 -13.72 15.95 6.59
N GLN A 6 -12.73 16.82 6.55
CA GLN A 6 -11.34 16.46 6.67
C GLN A 6 -11.23 15.91 8.08
N LEU A 7 -11.38 14.58 8.20
CA LEU A 7 -11.16 13.88 9.45
C LEU A 7 -9.80 14.37 9.93
N ASP A 8 -9.79 15.09 11.05
CA ASP A 8 -8.58 15.35 11.81
C ASP A 8 -8.15 13.99 12.38
N LEU A 9 -7.65 13.13 11.47
CA LEU A 9 -7.07 11.83 11.72
C LEU A 9 -5.79 12.12 12.47
N GLY A 10 -5.96 12.44 13.75
CA GLY A 10 -5.03 13.25 14.53
C GLY A 10 -3.59 12.91 14.23
N SER A 11 -2.77 13.95 14.11
CA SER A 11 -1.32 13.94 13.84
C SER A 11 -0.47 12.92 14.64
N CYS A 12 -1.08 12.21 15.60
CA CYS A 12 -0.50 11.14 16.41
C CYS A 12 -0.83 9.71 15.93
N THR A 13 -1.68 9.50 14.91
CA THR A 13 -2.05 8.14 14.48
C THR A 13 -1.08 7.60 13.44
N ARG A 14 -0.58 6.39 13.68
CA ARG A 14 0.37 5.68 12.82
C ARG A 14 -0.31 4.61 11.99
N LEU A 15 0.00 4.59 10.70
CA LEU A 15 -0.29 3.47 9.80
C LEU A 15 0.90 2.49 9.82
N ALA A 16 0.74 1.37 10.52
CA ALA A 16 1.73 0.30 10.61
C ALA A 16 1.39 -0.80 9.58
N LEU A 17 2.18 -0.87 8.52
CA LEU A 17 1.90 -1.74 7.38
C LEU A 17 2.87 -2.93 7.34
N VAL A 18 2.33 -4.14 7.25
CA VAL A 18 3.09 -5.37 7.02
C VAL A 18 2.87 -5.85 5.60
N THR A 19 3.95 -6.21 4.91
CA THR A 19 3.87 -6.91 3.62
C THR A 19 4.43 -8.31 3.74
N CYS A 20 3.74 -9.30 3.18
CA CYS A 20 4.13 -10.70 3.31
C CYS A 20 3.63 -11.57 2.14
N SER A 21 4.06 -12.84 2.14
CA SER A 21 3.49 -13.86 1.27
C SER A 21 2.13 -14.32 1.79
N ARG A 22 1.38 -15.08 0.98
CA ARG A 22 0.10 -15.65 1.41
C ARG A 22 0.30 -16.62 2.56
N GLU A 23 1.33 -17.46 2.49
CA GLU A 23 1.64 -18.46 3.51
C GLU A 23 2.02 -17.83 4.84
N VAL A 24 2.75 -16.70 4.81
CA VAL A 24 3.09 -15.95 6.03
C VAL A 24 1.87 -15.21 6.59
N HIS A 25 1.02 -14.63 5.74
CA HIS A 25 -0.23 -14.01 6.19
C HIS A 25 -1.13 -15.01 6.94
N ASP A 26 -1.29 -16.22 6.39
CA ASP A 26 -2.14 -17.26 6.99
C ASP A 26 -1.59 -17.82 8.31
N ARG A 27 -0.35 -17.45 8.69
CA ARG A 27 0.35 -17.89 9.90
C ARG A 27 0.76 -16.74 10.81
N LEU A 28 0.20 -15.54 10.61
CA LEU A 28 0.44 -14.44 11.56
C LEU A 28 -0.06 -14.85 12.94
N ASP A 29 0.75 -14.56 13.95
CA ASP A 29 0.44 -14.74 15.38
C ASP A 29 -0.38 -13.57 15.96
N TRP A 30 -0.79 -12.63 15.10
CA TRP A 30 -1.64 -11.49 15.42
C TRP A 30 -2.64 -11.21 14.29
N THR A 31 -3.72 -10.51 14.61
CA THR A 31 -4.79 -10.17 13.67
C THR A 31 -4.65 -8.72 13.20
N PRO A 32 -4.47 -8.46 11.89
CA PRO A 32 -4.50 -7.11 11.35
C PRO A 32 -5.87 -6.46 11.48
N ASP A 33 -5.89 -5.15 11.76
CA ASP A 33 -7.13 -4.37 11.76
C ASP A 33 -7.72 -4.31 10.34
N VAL A 34 -6.85 -4.31 9.31
CA VAL A 34 -7.24 -4.36 7.90
C VAL A 34 -6.26 -5.22 7.10
N SER A 35 -6.77 -6.10 6.24
CA SER A 35 -5.96 -6.90 5.31
C SER A 35 -6.42 -6.74 3.86
N PHE A 36 -5.46 -6.69 2.92
CA PHE A 36 -5.72 -6.63 1.48
C PHE A 36 -5.00 -7.74 0.73
N ASP A 37 -5.78 -8.48 -0.07
CA ASP A 37 -5.27 -9.47 -1.01
C ASP A 37 -4.81 -8.79 -2.30
N MET A 38 -3.49 -8.68 -2.45
CA MET A 38 -2.84 -8.06 -3.59
C MET A 38 -2.66 -9.03 -4.77
N ARG A 39 -3.17 -10.27 -4.67
CA ARG A 39 -3.15 -11.24 -5.78
C ARG A 39 -4.08 -10.84 -6.93
N ARG A 40 -5.07 -9.97 -6.66
CA ARG A 40 -5.98 -9.39 -7.68
C ARG A 40 -5.25 -8.64 -8.80
N PHE A 41 -4.07 -8.10 -8.53
CA PHE A 41 -3.20 -7.49 -9.53
C PHE A 41 -2.43 -8.58 -10.29
N ARG A 42 -3.09 -9.29 -11.22
CA ARG A 42 -2.41 -10.30 -12.03
C ARG A 42 -1.73 -9.61 -13.21
N ASP A 43 -0.40 -9.78 -13.32
CA ASP A 43 0.37 -9.23 -14.43
C ASP A 43 0.68 -10.32 -15.46
N PRO A 44 -0.01 -10.35 -16.62
CA PRO A 44 0.27 -11.32 -17.68
C PRO A 44 1.63 -11.07 -18.36
N ALA A 45 2.17 -9.86 -18.28
CA ALA A 45 3.45 -9.48 -18.85
C ALA A 45 4.64 -9.71 -17.89
N ALA A 46 4.41 -10.42 -16.78
CA ALA A 46 5.44 -10.74 -15.80
C ALA A 46 6.51 -11.66 -16.41
N ASN A 47 7.65 -11.07 -16.80
CA ASN A 47 8.78 -11.78 -17.38
C ASN A 47 9.82 -12.19 -16.31
N SER A 48 10.76 -13.05 -16.71
CA SER A 48 11.82 -13.55 -15.81
C SER A 48 12.69 -12.45 -15.24
N LYS A 49 12.99 -11.39 -16.01
CA LYS A 49 13.84 -10.27 -15.57
C LYS A 49 13.24 -9.51 -14.38
N LEU A 50 11.92 -9.39 -14.30
CA LEU A 50 11.26 -8.75 -13.15
C LEU A 50 11.25 -9.60 -11.88
N LYS A 51 11.51 -10.92 -11.96
CA LYS A 51 11.51 -11.81 -10.78
C LYS A 51 12.66 -11.55 -9.81
N GLU A 52 13.75 -10.94 -10.28
CA GLU A 52 14.92 -10.56 -9.48
C GLU A 52 14.75 -9.21 -8.78
N HIS A 53 13.70 -8.46 -9.16
CA HIS A 53 13.36 -7.17 -8.58
C HIS A 53 12.32 -7.33 -7.47
N ASP A 54 12.03 -6.25 -6.75
CA ASP A 54 10.97 -6.20 -5.75
C ASP A 54 9.97 -5.09 -6.06
N GLY A 55 8.92 -4.96 -5.26
CA GLY A 55 7.84 -3.99 -5.47
C GLY A 55 8.24 -2.51 -5.45
N HIS A 56 9.50 -2.16 -5.14
CA HIS A 56 10.00 -0.80 -5.30
C HIS A 56 10.39 -0.47 -6.75
N HIS A 57 10.49 -1.47 -7.63
CA HIS A 57 10.88 -1.28 -9.01
C HIS A 57 9.81 -0.50 -9.79
N ALA A 58 10.24 0.53 -10.53
CA ALA A 58 9.34 1.43 -11.27
C ALA A 58 8.35 0.69 -12.18
N THR A 59 8.82 -0.29 -12.97
CA THR A 59 7.93 -1.08 -13.86
C THR A 59 6.85 -1.83 -13.09
N ILE A 60 7.13 -2.33 -11.88
CA ILE A 60 6.12 -3.06 -11.09
C ILE A 60 5.07 -2.08 -10.57
N LEU A 61 5.49 -0.91 -10.09
CA LEU A 61 4.61 0.17 -9.66
C LEU A 61 3.72 0.67 -10.82
N GLU A 62 4.31 0.92 -11.99
CA GLU A 62 3.60 1.36 -13.20
C GLU A 62 2.53 0.35 -13.62
N ARG A 63 2.88 -0.94 -13.65
CA ARG A 63 1.94 -2.00 -14.02
C ARG A 63 0.83 -2.18 -13.00
N MET A 64 1.12 -2.00 -11.71
CA MET A 64 0.10 -2.03 -10.67
C MET A 64 -0.87 -0.84 -10.82
N LEU A 65 -0.36 0.37 -11.05
CA LEU A 65 -1.19 1.57 -11.27
C LEU A 65 -2.05 1.46 -12.53
N ALA A 66 -1.53 0.87 -13.60
CA ALA A 66 -2.24 0.70 -14.86
C ALA A 66 -3.24 -0.48 -14.87
N HIS A 67 -3.30 -1.27 -13.81
CA HIS A 67 -4.18 -2.43 -13.72
C HIS A 67 -5.64 -1.99 -13.54
N GLN A 68 -6.59 -2.65 -14.21
CA GLN A 68 -8.02 -2.30 -14.17
C GLN A 68 -8.62 -2.30 -12.75
N GLU A 69 -8.12 -3.19 -11.88
CA GLU A 69 -8.55 -3.29 -10.47
C GLU A 69 -8.00 -2.17 -9.57
N PHE A 70 -7.07 -1.35 -10.06
CA PHE A 70 -6.38 -0.37 -9.22
C PHE A 70 -7.32 0.69 -8.64
N PRO A 71 -8.23 1.33 -9.42
CA PRO A 71 -9.16 2.30 -8.86
C PRO A 71 -10.10 1.68 -7.81
N LEU A 72 -10.61 0.47 -8.06
CA LEU A 72 -11.47 -0.25 -7.12
C LEU A 72 -10.74 -0.58 -5.81
N TRP A 73 -9.52 -1.11 -5.92
CA TRP A 73 -8.67 -1.37 -4.76
C TRP A 73 -8.35 -0.09 -3.98
N LEU A 74 -8.10 1.02 -4.68
CA LEU A 74 -7.77 2.30 -4.05
C LEU A 74 -8.96 2.86 -3.26
N GLY A 75 -10.18 2.77 -3.80
CA GLY A 75 -11.41 3.13 -3.09
C GLY A 75 -11.67 2.24 -1.88
N GLU A 76 -11.55 0.91 -2.04
CA GLU A 76 -11.64 -0.05 -0.93
C GLU A 76 -10.61 0.27 0.16
N MET A 77 -9.39 0.61 -0.24
CA MET A 77 -8.30 0.95 0.66
C MET A 77 -8.60 2.23 1.45
N ARG A 78 -9.12 3.26 0.79
CA ARG A 78 -9.51 4.51 1.43
C ARG A 78 -10.57 4.29 2.50
N SER A 79 -11.70 3.69 2.12
CA SER A 79 -12.81 3.43 3.03
C SER A 79 -12.36 2.58 4.23
N ARG A 80 -11.69 1.44 3.99
CA ARG A 80 -11.31 0.53 5.08
C ARG A 80 -10.24 1.10 6.01
N VAL A 81 -9.31 1.93 5.50
CA VAL A 81 -8.32 2.61 6.32
C VAL A 81 -8.97 3.72 7.15
N GLN A 82 -9.86 4.54 6.58
CA GLN A 82 -10.58 5.57 7.32
C GLN A 82 -11.43 4.97 8.45
N ASP A 83 -12.21 3.93 8.14
CA ASP A 83 -13.01 3.21 9.14
C ASP A 83 -12.11 2.58 10.21
N GLY A 84 -10.97 2.02 9.80
CA GLY A 84 -9.96 1.47 10.70
C GLY A 84 -9.41 2.53 11.65
N LEU A 85 -9.03 3.69 11.14
CA LEU A 85 -8.50 4.81 11.92
C LEU A 85 -9.52 5.29 12.94
N LEU A 86 -10.79 5.43 12.55
CA LEU A 86 -11.88 5.77 13.47
C LEU A 86 -12.04 4.74 14.59
N ARG A 87 -11.98 3.44 14.28
CA ARG A 87 -12.09 2.37 15.28
C ARG A 87 -10.93 2.37 16.26
N VAL A 88 -9.69 2.47 15.79
CA VAL A 88 -8.52 2.44 16.69
C VAL A 88 -8.48 3.68 17.59
N THR A 89 -8.81 4.86 17.06
CA THR A 89 -8.90 6.09 17.86
C THR A 89 -9.98 5.99 18.94
N LYS A 90 -11.19 5.50 18.59
CA LYS A 90 -12.27 5.27 19.58
C LYS A 90 -11.87 4.26 20.66
N ALA A 91 -11.01 3.29 20.33
CA ALA A 91 -10.46 2.33 21.28
C ALA A 91 -9.25 2.85 22.07
N GLY A 92 -8.87 4.14 21.93
CA GLY A 92 -7.71 4.73 22.60
C GLY A 92 -6.36 4.26 22.06
N ARG A 93 -6.33 3.58 20.90
CA ARG A 93 -5.11 3.15 20.22
C ARG A 93 -4.63 4.23 19.25
N THR A 94 -3.32 4.34 19.09
CA THR A 94 -2.66 5.31 18.19
C THR A 94 -2.08 4.65 16.93
N GLU A 95 -2.38 3.37 16.70
CA GLU A 95 -1.82 2.61 15.57
C GLU A 95 -2.87 1.74 14.90
N LEU A 96 -2.98 1.89 13.57
CA LEU A 96 -3.74 1.01 12.69
C LEU A 96 -2.80 0.01 12.02
N ASN A 97 -3.00 -1.27 12.30
CA ASN A 97 -2.21 -2.35 11.74
C ASN A 97 -2.84 -2.87 10.43
N VAL A 98 -2.10 -2.75 9.33
CA VAL A 98 -2.56 -3.14 7.99
C VAL A 98 -1.65 -4.21 7.40
N ALA A 99 -2.23 -5.28 6.84
CA ALA A 99 -1.48 -6.29 6.10
C ALA A 99 -1.78 -6.25 4.60
N LEU A 100 -0.73 -6.18 3.78
CA LEU A 100 -0.80 -6.39 2.34
C LEU A 100 -0.11 -7.72 2.01
N PHE A 101 -0.83 -8.68 1.44
CA PHE A 101 -0.24 -9.96 1.07
C PHE A 101 -0.40 -10.27 -0.41
N CYS A 102 0.60 -10.94 -0.99
CA CYS A 102 0.50 -11.50 -2.33
C CYS A 102 1.12 -12.90 -2.34
N ARG A 103 1.18 -13.59 -3.49
CA ARG A 103 1.68 -14.97 -3.54
C ARG A 103 3.02 -15.17 -2.84
N SER A 104 4.07 -14.44 -3.21
CA SER A 104 5.41 -14.55 -2.58
C SER A 104 5.75 -13.40 -1.63
N GLY A 105 4.94 -12.35 -1.60
CA GLY A 105 5.23 -11.11 -0.89
C GLY A 105 6.40 -10.28 -1.45
N GLN A 106 6.91 -10.61 -2.64
CA GLN A 106 8.05 -9.93 -3.26
C GLN A 106 7.67 -8.62 -3.98
N HIS A 107 6.55 -8.62 -4.69
CA HIS A 107 6.23 -7.58 -5.69
C HIS A 107 5.02 -6.75 -5.30
N ARG A 108 3.81 -7.33 -5.40
CA ARG A 108 2.55 -6.57 -5.38
C ARG A 108 2.21 -5.99 -4.01
N SER A 109 2.43 -6.76 -2.95
CA SER A 109 2.27 -6.26 -1.57
C SER A 109 3.28 -5.15 -1.25
N VAL A 110 4.54 -5.32 -1.67
CA VAL A 110 5.57 -4.29 -1.52
C VAL A 110 5.20 -3.03 -2.32
N ALA A 111 4.79 -3.16 -3.58
CA ALA A 111 4.37 -2.05 -4.43
C ALA A 111 3.21 -1.26 -3.80
N GLY A 112 2.19 -1.96 -3.30
CA GLY A 112 1.09 -1.33 -2.55
C GLY A 112 1.57 -0.54 -1.34
N SER A 113 2.56 -1.04 -0.60
CA SER A 113 3.11 -0.31 0.56
C SER A 113 3.88 0.97 0.16
N VAL A 114 4.54 0.98 -1.01
CA VAL A 114 5.24 2.17 -1.52
C VAL A 114 4.22 3.25 -1.91
N ILE A 115 3.12 2.85 -2.54
CA ILE A 115 1.99 3.73 -2.86
C ILE A 115 1.37 4.28 -1.56
N MET A 116 1.07 3.41 -0.60
CA MET A 116 0.48 3.82 0.67
C MET A 116 1.37 4.74 1.50
N ARG A 117 2.70 4.59 1.44
CA ARG A 117 3.61 5.55 2.07
C ARG A 117 3.42 6.95 1.49
N ARG A 118 3.24 7.08 0.17
CA ARG A 118 3.05 8.39 -0.47
C ARG A 118 1.74 9.03 -0.03
N ILE A 119 0.67 8.24 0.01
CA ILE A 119 -0.69 8.67 0.40
C ILE A 119 -0.70 9.04 1.87
N ALA A 120 -0.24 8.18 2.77
CA ALA A 120 -0.18 8.44 4.20
C ALA A 120 0.55 9.76 4.52
N ARG A 121 1.68 10.02 3.85
CA ARG A 121 2.41 11.29 3.98
C ARG A 121 1.62 12.51 3.49
N ALA A 122 0.82 12.37 2.43
CA ALA A 122 -0.04 13.45 1.95
C ALA A 122 -1.21 13.72 2.90
N GLU A 123 -1.72 12.67 3.55
CA GLU A 123 -2.78 12.73 4.57
C GLU A 123 -2.25 13.13 5.97
N GLY A 124 -0.96 13.44 6.12
CA GLY A 124 -0.38 13.83 7.42
C GLY A 124 -0.20 12.67 8.42
N LEU A 125 -0.38 11.41 8.00
CA LEU A 125 -0.24 10.23 8.85
C LEU A 125 1.24 9.81 9.01
N GLN A 126 1.59 9.32 10.20
CA GLN A 126 2.84 8.58 10.37
C GLN A 126 2.75 7.24 9.64
N PHE A 127 3.83 6.82 8.98
CA PHE A 127 3.84 5.58 8.20
C PHE A 127 5.07 4.73 8.52
N GLN A 128 4.84 3.46 8.84
CA GLN A 128 5.88 2.46 8.97
C GLN A 128 5.53 1.25 8.09
N ALA A 129 6.52 0.68 7.43
CA ALA A 129 6.35 -0.58 6.70
C ALA A 129 7.38 -1.62 7.13
N LYS A 130 6.90 -2.84 7.42
CA LYS A 130 7.71 -4.03 7.65
C LYS A 130 7.47 -5.03 6.52
N HIS A 131 8.54 -5.53 5.91
CA HIS A 131 8.44 -6.51 4.84
C HIS A 131 8.96 -7.86 5.33
N MET A 132 8.07 -8.84 5.46
CA MET A 132 8.42 -10.14 6.09
C MET A 132 9.06 -11.12 5.12
N THR A 133 8.74 -11.04 3.82
CA THR A 133 9.18 -12.04 2.84
C THR A 133 9.95 -11.46 1.66
N VAL A 134 10.07 -10.13 1.57
CA VAL A 134 10.76 -9.50 0.44
C VAL A 134 12.25 -9.82 0.49
N ARG A 135 12.78 -10.25 -0.64
CA ARG A 135 14.23 -10.27 -0.89
C ARG A 135 14.56 -8.96 -1.59
N ARG A 136 15.14 -8.03 -0.82
CA ARG A 136 15.49 -6.68 -1.30
C ARG A 136 16.41 -6.79 -2.52
N CYS A 137 15.98 -6.22 -3.64
CA CYS A 137 16.87 -6.07 -4.78
C CYS A 137 17.87 -4.95 -4.47
N LYS A 138 19.17 -5.24 -4.62
CA LYS A 138 20.25 -4.30 -4.27
C LYS A 138 20.54 -3.26 -5.36
N LEU A 139 19.91 -3.39 -6.52
CA LEU A 139 20.12 -2.50 -7.65
C LEU A 139 19.42 -1.15 -7.44
N ALA A 140 20.00 -0.08 -8.00
CA ALA A 140 19.48 1.29 -7.89
C ALA A 140 18.01 1.42 -8.37
N CYS A 141 17.62 0.61 -9.37
CA CYS A 141 16.24 0.59 -9.90
C CYS A 141 15.18 0.13 -8.88
N CYS A 142 15.58 -0.49 -7.77
CA CYS A 142 14.70 -0.97 -6.71
C CYS A 142 14.81 -0.15 -5.41
N GLN A 143 15.41 1.04 -5.44
CA GLN A 143 15.46 1.92 -4.26
C GLN A 143 14.15 2.66 -4.01
N GLY A 144 13.14 2.52 -4.89
CA GLY A 144 11.85 3.20 -4.77
C GLY A 144 11.97 4.70 -5.05
N GLN A 145 12.91 5.09 -5.89
CA GLN A 145 13.23 6.47 -6.23
C GLN A 145 13.35 6.66 -7.74
N GLY A 146 13.43 7.91 -8.17
CA GLY A 146 13.61 8.30 -9.57
C GLY A 146 12.33 8.81 -10.26
N PRO A 147 12.45 9.37 -11.48
CA PRO A 147 11.36 10.08 -12.14
C PRO A 147 10.13 9.22 -12.42
N ARG A 148 10.35 7.96 -12.82
CA ARG A 148 9.28 6.99 -13.10
C ARG A 148 8.47 6.64 -11.86
N VAL A 149 9.16 6.35 -10.75
CA VAL A 149 8.50 6.11 -9.45
C VAL A 149 7.72 7.34 -9.02
N LYS A 150 8.32 8.54 -9.09
CA LYS A 150 7.63 9.80 -8.76
C LYS A 150 6.35 9.99 -9.59
N LYS A 151 6.40 9.73 -10.91
CA LYS A 151 5.24 9.82 -11.80
C LYS A 151 4.11 8.89 -11.37
N VAL A 152 4.42 7.61 -11.05
CA VAL A 152 3.43 6.65 -10.56
C VAL A 152 2.82 7.11 -9.25
N LEU A 153 3.65 7.51 -8.29
CA LEU A 153 3.20 7.93 -6.96
C LEU A 153 2.33 9.19 -7.02
N CYS A 154 2.65 10.14 -7.90
CA CYS A 154 1.78 11.28 -8.17
C CYS A 154 0.47 10.86 -8.84
N GLY A 155 0.50 9.89 -9.77
CA GLY A 155 -0.72 9.36 -10.39
C GLY A 155 -1.66 8.69 -9.37
N ALA A 156 -1.10 7.84 -8.51
CA ALA A 156 -1.85 7.19 -7.44
C ALA A 156 -2.45 8.20 -6.45
N LEU A 157 -1.69 9.23 -6.06
CA LEU A 157 -2.19 10.28 -5.16
C LEU A 157 -3.33 11.09 -5.81
N ARG A 158 -3.22 11.45 -7.09
CA ARG A 158 -4.33 12.13 -7.79
C ARG A 158 -5.59 11.27 -7.83
N MET A 159 -5.46 9.97 -8.11
CA MET A 159 -6.59 9.05 -8.09
C MET A 159 -7.20 8.98 -6.68
N TRP A 160 -6.36 8.95 -5.64
CA TRP A 160 -6.80 8.94 -4.25
C TRP A 160 -7.62 10.18 -3.88
N GLU A 161 -7.16 11.36 -4.27
CA GLU A 161 -7.86 12.64 -4.07
C GLU A 161 -9.20 12.71 -4.83
N GLN A 162 -9.32 11.96 -5.94
CA GLN A 162 -10.52 11.90 -6.80
C GLN A 162 -11.52 10.83 -6.38
N VAL A 163 -11.19 9.93 -5.45
CA VAL A 163 -12.19 9.04 -4.84
C VAL A 163 -13.13 9.93 -4.04
N CYS A 164 -14.21 10.40 -4.67
CA CYS A 164 -15.30 11.09 -4.00
C CYS A 164 -16.12 10.06 -3.23
N ASP A 165 -16.44 10.38 -1.97
CA ASP A 165 -17.47 9.68 -1.19
C ASP A 165 -18.87 9.96 -1.77
#